data_AF-S1PC39-F1
#
_entry.id   AF-S1PC39-F1
#
_cell.length_a   1.000
_cell.length_b   1.000
_cell.length_c   1.000
_cell.angle_alpha   90.00
_cell.angle_beta   90.00
_cell.angle_gamma   90.00
#
_symmetry.space_group_name_H-M   'P 1'
#
loop_
_entity.id
_entity.type
_entity.pdbx_description
1 polymer ?
#
loop_
_entity_poly.entity_id
_entity_poly.type
_entity_poly.pdbx_seq_one_letter_code
_entity_poly.pdbx_strand_id
1 'polypeptide(L)'
;MKSKYKKLKDELLRIAKACAPTPEDMLVYTGRARRLASFLKDANIQISSANSIKLRHIECYFQQRYRTGVSSKILREELDTIKHVLTHCGKRNIVKNERLTYTSLNIADVRPIVICPYCGNKTNLIKGALMPFSISAATENKYYWICPPCNAWVGCHKNSGRPLGTPAKENLRILRTKVRKLFDNYQQRANISRNEANIWLSRKLNCHIHECHIGYFDEDMCNRASEIIITEINKNTYPPDSF
;
A
#
# COMPACT_ATOMS: atom_id res chain seq x y z
N MET A 1 7.90 -1.01 -31.53
CA MET A 1 8.79 -0.60 -30.41
C MET A 1 8.32 -1.23 -29.09
N LYS A 2 9.19 -1.81 -28.26
CA LYS A 2 8.81 -2.29 -26.92
C LYS A 2 8.45 -1.10 -26.00
N SER A 3 7.34 -1.17 -25.27
CA SER A 3 6.96 -0.15 -24.27
C SER A 3 8.04 0.01 -23.19
N LYS A 4 8.13 1.19 -22.55
CA LYS A 4 9.10 1.46 -21.47
C LYS A 4 9.03 0.41 -20.36
N TYR A 5 7.80 0.08 -19.93
CA TYR A 5 7.54 -1.00 -18.97
C TYR A 5 8.10 -2.35 -19.45
N LYS A 6 7.85 -2.75 -20.71
CA LYS A 6 8.35 -4.03 -21.23
C LYS A 6 9.88 -4.09 -21.20
N LYS A 7 10.56 -3.00 -21.59
CA LYS A 7 12.03 -2.91 -21.52
C LYS A 7 12.54 -3.06 -20.08
N LEU A 8 12.00 -2.28 -19.14
CA LEU A 8 12.38 -2.33 -17.73
C LEU A 8 12.13 -3.71 -17.11
N LYS A 9 10.94 -4.28 -17.34
CA LYS A 9 10.55 -5.59 -16.82
C LYS A 9 11.48 -6.68 -17.34
N ASP A 10 11.72 -6.72 -18.66
CA ASP A 10 12.60 -7.72 -19.27
C ASP A 10 14.03 -7.60 -18.71
N GLU A 11 14.54 -6.38 -18.51
CA GLU A 11 15.85 -6.12 -17.89
C GLU A 11 15.91 -6.59 -16.43
N LEU A 12 14.95 -6.20 -15.59
CA LEU A 12 14.89 -6.60 -14.18
C LEU A 12 14.78 -8.12 -14.02
N LEU A 13 13.97 -8.77 -14.87
CA LEU A 13 13.85 -10.23 -14.86
C LEU A 13 15.15 -10.93 -15.24
N ARG A 14 15.86 -10.42 -16.26
CA ARG A 14 17.16 -10.97 -16.65
C ARG A 14 18.18 -10.86 -15.52
N ILE A 15 18.27 -9.69 -14.87
CA ILE A 15 19.18 -9.46 -13.75
C ILE A 15 18.79 -10.36 -12.56
N ALA A 16 17.51 -10.44 -12.22
CA ALA A 16 17.01 -11.27 -11.13
C ALA A 16 17.30 -12.76 -11.33
N LYS A 17 17.24 -13.26 -12.57
CA LYS A 17 17.65 -14.65 -12.89
C LYS A 17 19.15 -14.85 -12.72
N ALA A 18 19.95 -13.89 -13.18
CA ALA A 18 21.41 -13.99 -13.15
C ALA A 18 21.99 -13.88 -11.73
N CYS A 19 21.34 -13.14 -10.82
CA CYS A 19 21.81 -12.96 -9.45
C CYS A 19 21.11 -13.85 -8.42
N ALA A 20 20.20 -14.73 -8.82
CA ALA A 20 19.56 -15.66 -7.88
C ALA A 20 20.64 -16.60 -7.29
N PRO A 21 20.70 -16.77 -5.95
CA PRO A 21 21.73 -17.62 -5.32
C PRO A 21 21.67 -19.08 -5.77
N THR A 22 20.46 -19.62 -5.93
CA THR A 22 20.23 -20.99 -6.40
C THR A 22 19.17 -21.04 -7.51
N PRO A 23 19.09 -22.14 -8.27
CA PRO A 23 18.00 -22.35 -9.24
C PRO A 23 16.60 -22.27 -8.61
N GLU A 24 16.44 -22.74 -7.37
CA GLU A 24 15.17 -22.71 -6.63
C GLU A 24 14.75 -21.27 -6.28
N ASP A 25 15.71 -20.40 -5.98
CA ASP A 25 15.46 -18.99 -5.68
C ASP A 25 15.04 -18.16 -6.90
N MET A 26 15.32 -18.65 -8.12
CA MET A 26 15.07 -17.92 -9.36
C MET A 26 13.60 -17.49 -9.49
N LEU A 27 12.67 -18.34 -9.07
CA LEU A 27 11.23 -18.03 -9.11
C LEU A 27 10.88 -16.89 -8.14
N VAL A 28 11.46 -16.90 -6.94
CA VAL A 28 11.25 -15.86 -5.93
C VAL A 28 11.82 -14.52 -6.40
N TYR A 29 13.05 -14.52 -6.90
CA TYR A 29 13.74 -13.34 -7.40
C TYR A 29 13.00 -12.71 -8.58
N THR A 30 12.65 -13.51 -9.58
CA THR A 30 11.89 -13.03 -10.74
C THR A 30 10.49 -12.57 -10.37
N GLY A 31 9.83 -13.24 -9.43
CA GLY A 31 8.53 -12.81 -8.89
C GLY A 31 8.58 -11.43 -8.24
N ARG A 32 9.59 -11.19 -7.38
CA ARG A 32 9.80 -9.89 -6.70
C ARG A 32 10.19 -8.78 -7.69
N ALA A 33 11.09 -9.07 -8.62
CA ALA A 33 11.48 -8.13 -9.68
C ALA A 33 10.30 -7.74 -10.59
N ARG A 34 9.47 -8.71 -10.98
CA ARG A 34 8.25 -8.48 -11.76
C ARG A 34 7.27 -7.58 -11.00
N ARG A 35 7.07 -7.84 -9.71
CA ARG A 35 6.17 -7.06 -8.85
C ARG A 35 6.61 -5.60 -8.74
N LEU A 36 7.90 -5.35 -8.55
CA LEU A 36 8.45 -3.99 -8.57
C LEU A 36 8.21 -3.32 -9.94
N ALA A 37 8.47 -4.01 -11.05
CA ALA A 37 8.23 -3.46 -12.38
C ALA A 37 6.74 -3.11 -12.61
N SER A 38 5.83 -4.00 -12.20
CA SER A 38 4.38 -3.75 -12.27
C SER A 38 3.98 -2.54 -11.43
N PHE A 39 4.48 -2.43 -10.20
CA PHE A 39 4.22 -1.26 -9.37
C PHE A 39 4.65 0.04 -10.04
N LEU A 40 5.85 0.10 -10.64
CA LEU A 40 6.33 1.30 -11.32
C LEU A 40 5.42 1.67 -12.49
N LYS A 41 4.93 0.68 -13.25
CA LYS A 41 3.94 0.89 -14.31
C LYS A 41 2.64 1.47 -13.73
N ASP A 42 2.09 0.84 -12.69
CA ASP A 42 0.80 1.19 -12.08
C ASP A 42 0.86 2.56 -11.39
N ALA A 43 2.03 2.94 -10.86
CA ALA A 43 2.30 4.26 -10.30
C ALA A 43 2.61 5.34 -11.35
N ASN A 44 2.47 5.03 -12.65
CA ASN A 44 2.80 5.89 -13.78
C ASN A 44 4.26 6.40 -13.79
N ILE A 45 5.20 5.60 -13.30
CA ILE A 45 6.63 5.91 -13.29
C ILE A 45 7.26 5.40 -14.59
N GLN A 46 7.44 6.33 -15.54
CA GLN A 46 7.84 6.05 -16.93
C GLN A 46 9.35 5.89 -17.13
N ILE A 47 9.96 4.89 -16.49
CA ILE A 47 11.38 4.53 -16.70
C ILE A 47 11.53 3.29 -17.58
N SER A 48 12.61 3.24 -18.37
CA SER A 48 12.90 2.13 -19.28
C SER A 48 14.10 1.28 -18.89
N SER A 49 14.82 1.66 -17.83
CA SER A 49 16.00 0.91 -17.35
C SER A 49 16.07 0.85 -15.82
N ALA A 50 16.57 -0.27 -15.30
CA ALA A 50 16.84 -0.48 -13.88
C ALA A 50 17.82 0.56 -13.31
N ASN A 51 18.75 1.08 -14.11
CA ASN A 51 19.66 2.14 -13.68
C ASN A 51 18.94 3.47 -13.39
N SER A 52 17.73 3.67 -13.92
CA SER A 52 16.91 4.86 -13.64
C SER A 52 16.06 4.73 -12.36
N ILE A 53 16.12 3.60 -11.65
CA ILE A 53 15.43 3.43 -10.38
C ILE A 53 16.01 4.40 -9.33
N LYS A 54 15.15 5.16 -8.67
CA LYS A 54 15.52 6.09 -7.60
C LYS A 54 15.10 5.51 -6.25
N LEU A 55 15.75 5.93 -5.17
CA LEU A 55 15.42 5.53 -3.79
C LEU A 55 13.93 5.70 -3.49
N ARG A 56 13.38 6.87 -3.83
CA ARG A 56 11.94 7.19 -3.68
C ARG A 56 11.00 6.16 -4.32
N HIS A 57 11.40 5.55 -5.44
CA HIS A 57 10.55 4.56 -6.11
C HIS A 57 10.43 3.28 -5.27
N ILE A 58 11.52 2.89 -4.59
CA ILE A 58 11.55 1.73 -3.69
C ILE A 58 10.78 2.04 -2.41
N GLU A 59 10.93 3.25 -1.86
CA GLU A 59 10.17 3.69 -0.68
C GLU A 59 8.67 3.65 -0.95
N CYS A 60 8.19 4.25 -2.05
CA CYS A 60 6.78 4.20 -2.43
C CYS A 60 6.28 2.76 -2.64
N TYR A 61 7.10 1.89 -3.23
CA TYR A 61 6.79 0.47 -3.40
C TYR A 61 6.55 -0.22 -2.05
N PHE A 62 7.49 -0.08 -1.11
CA PHE A 62 7.36 -0.68 0.21
C PHE A 62 6.23 -0.07 1.02
N GLN A 63 5.98 1.23 0.87
CA GLN A 63 4.84 1.89 1.50
C GLN A 63 3.51 1.32 1.00
N GLN A 64 3.34 1.11 -0.31
CA GLN A 64 2.14 0.47 -0.86
C GLN A 64 1.99 -0.97 -0.36
N ARG A 65 3.07 -1.76 -0.37
CA ARG A 65 3.07 -3.14 0.12
C ARG A 65 2.75 -3.21 1.62
N TYR A 66 3.25 -2.27 2.41
CA TYR A 66 2.92 -2.12 3.83
C TYR A 66 1.44 -1.79 4.02
N ARG A 67 0.92 -0.78 3.30
CA ARG A 67 -0.49 -0.34 3.39
C ARG A 67 -1.49 -1.41 2.96
N THR A 68 -1.09 -2.31 2.05
CA THR A 68 -1.91 -3.44 1.60
C THR A 68 -1.88 -4.64 2.57
N GLY A 69 -1.18 -4.54 3.70
CA GLY A 69 -1.22 -5.53 4.78
C GLY A 69 -0.25 -6.71 4.62
N VAL A 70 0.73 -6.62 3.72
CA VAL A 70 1.77 -7.65 3.56
C VAL A 70 2.59 -7.77 4.84
N SER A 71 2.83 -8.98 5.35
CA SER A 71 3.51 -9.19 6.64
C SER A 71 4.95 -8.65 6.66
N SER A 72 5.43 -8.23 7.84
CA SER A 72 6.80 -7.71 8.02
C SER A 72 7.85 -8.70 7.52
N LYS A 73 7.69 -9.99 7.83
CA LYS A 73 8.58 -11.06 7.39
C LYS A 73 8.72 -11.07 5.86
N ILE A 74 7.60 -11.11 5.14
CA ILE A 74 7.61 -11.13 3.66
C ILE A 74 8.26 -9.85 3.11
N LEU A 75 7.98 -8.68 3.71
CA LEU A 75 8.57 -7.42 3.28
C LEU A 75 10.09 -7.36 3.50
N ARG A 76 10.60 -7.90 4.60
CA ARG A 76 12.05 -7.94 4.86
C ARG A 76 12.77 -8.80 3.84
N GLU A 77 12.30 -10.04 3.64
CA GLU A 77 12.85 -10.95 2.63
C GLU A 77 12.76 -10.30 1.22
N GLU A 78 11.65 -9.63 0.93
CA GLU A 78 11.46 -8.91 -0.32
C GLU A 78 12.43 -7.74 -0.49
N LEU A 79 12.73 -6.99 0.58
CA LEU A 79 13.74 -5.93 0.56
C LEU A 79 15.13 -6.50 0.28
N ASP A 80 15.49 -7.62 0.90
CA ASP A 80 16.81 -8.24 0.73
C ASP A 80 17.02 -8.68 -0.71
N THR A 81 16.02 -9.33 -1.32
CA THR A 81 16.05 -9.66 -2.74
C THR A 81 16.14 -8.42 -3.63
N ILE A 82 15.34 -7.38 -3.36
CA ILE A 82 15.39 -6.15 -4.16
C ILE A 82 16.75 -5.47 -4.04
N LYS A 83 17.35 -5.42 -2.84
CA LYS A 83 18.70 -4.90 -2.62
C LYS A 83 19.74 -5.72 -3.38
N HIS A 84 19.61 -7.03 -3.40
CA HIS A 84 20.51 -7.91 -4.13
C HIS A 84 20.44 -7.66 -5.65
N VAL A 85 19.23 -7.56 -6.20
CA VAL A 85 19.00 -7.20 -7.61
C VAL A 85 19.55 -5.80 -7.92
N LEU A 86 19.27 -4.80 -7.09
CA LEU A 86 19.74 -3.42 -7.28
C LEU A 86 21.28 -3.32 -7.25
N THR A 87 21.93 -4.12 -6.42
CA THR A 87 23.40 -4.22 -6.38
C THR A 87 23.95 -4.68 -7.73
N HIS A 88 23.32 -5.67 -8.36
CA HIS A 88 23.65 -6.17 -9.70
C HIS A 88 23.26 -5.22 -10.83
N CYS A 89 22.34 -4.28 -10.58
CA CYS A 89 22.04 -3.16 -11.49
C CYS A 89 23.05 -2.00 -11.39
N GLY A 90 24.10 -2.11 -10.57
CA GLY A 90 25.06 -1.02 -10.32
C GLY A 90 24.57 0.04 -9.32
N LYS A 91 23.43 -0.17 -8.64
CA LYS A 91 22.80 0.80 -7.73
C LYS A 91 23.31 0.69 -6.29
N ARG A 92 24.61 0.42 -6.11
CA ARG A 92 25.24 0.17 -4.80
C ARG A 92 25.00 1.29 -3.79
N ASN A 93 25.00 2.56 -4.24
CA ASN A 93 24.78 3.71 -3.37
C ASN A 93 23.35 3.78 -2.81
N ILE A 94 22.34 3.35 -3.60
CA ILE A 94 20.95 3.30 -3.12
C ILE A 94 20.80 2.20 -2.06
N VAL A 95 21.47 1.06 -2.26
CA VAL A 95 21.39 -0.10 -1.36
C VAL A 95 21.96 0.21 0.03
N LYS A 96 23.00 1.06 0.10
CA LYS A 96 23.66 1.50 1.34
C LYS A 96 22.96 2.67 2.03
N ASN A 97 21.91 3.24 1.45
CA ASN A 97 21.25 4.42 2.00
C ASN A 97 20.50 4.08 3.30
N GLU A 98 20.62 4.94 4.32
CA GLU A 98 20.00 4.79 5.65
C GLU A 98 18.46 4.75 5.62
N ARG A 99 17.84 5.33 4.59
CA ARG A 99 16.39 5.28 4.38
C ARG A 99 15.91 3.95 3.82
N LEU A 100 16.82 3.13 3.31
CA LEU A 100 16.53 1.80 2.78
C LEU A 100 16.87 0.71 3.80
N THR A 101 16.37 0.85 5.03
CA THR A 101 16.53 -0.14 6.11
C THR A 101 15.16 -0.67 6.54
N TYR A 102 15.12 -1.79 7.28
CA TYR A 102 13.85 -2.31 7.78
C TYR A 102 13.14 -1.30 8.70
N THR A 103 13.89 -0.56 9.50
CA THR A 103 13.34 0.45 10.42
C THR A 103 12.80 1.65 9.65
N SER A 104 13.59 2.23 8.74
CA SER A 104 13.19 3.39 7.96
C SER A 104 11.98 3.12 7.05
N LEU A 105 11.82 1.88 6.59
CA LEU A 105 10.66 1.43 5.81
C LEU A 105 9.49 0.91 6.68
N ASN A 106 9.62 0.93 8.01
CA ASN A 106 8.62 0.46 8.97
C ASN A 106 8.26 -1.04 8.81
N ILE A 107 9.25 -1.89 8.51
CA ILE A 107 9.12 -3.34 8.31
C ILE A 107 9.97 -4.20 9.26
N ALA A 108 10.57 -3.59 10.29
CA ALA A 108 11.44 -4.24 11.27
C ALA A 108 10.75 -5.20 12.27
N ASP A 109 9.44 -5.47 12.12
CA ASP A 109 8.62 -6.25 13.08
C ASP A 109 8.40 -5.60 14.46
N VAL A 110 8.74 -4.33 14.59
CA VAL A 110 8.36 -3.55 15.76
C VAL A 110 6.94 -3.03 15.55
N ARG A 111 6.14 -3.00 16.61
CA ARG A 111 4.83 -2.33 16.57
C ARG A 111 5.05 -0.87 16.14
N PRO A 112 4.30 -0.37 15.15
CA PRO A 112 4.51 0.99 14.67
C PRO A 112 4.14 2.01 15.74
N ILE A 113 4.85 3.13 15.76
CA ILE A 113 4.42 4.32 16.50
C ILE A 113 3.33 4.98 15.66
N VAL A 114 2.10 5.01 16.16
CA VAL A 114 0.98 5.64 15.47
C VAL A 114 0.71 7.00 16.11
N ILE A 115 0.83 8.06 15.31
CA ILE A 115 0.63 9.44 15.72
C ILE A 115 -0.77 9.90 15.35
N CYS A 116 -1.44 10.60 16.27
CA CYS A 116 -2.73 11.23 16.02
C CYS A 116 -2.56 12.41 15.05
N PRO A 117 -3.26 12.45 13.91
CA PRO A 117 -3.12 13.56 12.95
C PRO A 117 -3.74 14.87 13.45
N TYR A 118 -4.56 14.83 14.50
CA TYR A 118 -5.26 16.02 15.02
C TYR A 118 -4.47 16.77 16.09
N CYS A 119 -3.71 16.07 16.95
CA CYS A 119 -3.00 16.68 18.07
C CYS A 119 -1.51 16.36 18.12
N GLY A 120 -0.98 15.52 17.21
CA GLY A 120 0.43 15.14 17.18
C GLY A 120 0.87 14.15 18.28
N ASN A 121 -0.02 13.81 19.23
CA ASN A 121 0.32 12.87 20.30
C ASN A 121 0.41 11.43 19.81
N LYS A 122 1.23 10.62 20.50
CA LYS A 122 1.25 9.16 20.33
C LYS A 122 -0.10 8.56 20.74
N THR A 123 -0.56 7.60 19.97
CA THR A 123 -1.77 6.83 20.28
C THR A 123 -1.46 5.58 21.09
N ASN A 124 -2.47 5.06 21.80
CA ASN A 124 -2.34 3.85 22.61
C ASN A 124 -2.96 2.66 21.88
N LEU A 125 -2.29 1.50 21.89
CA LEU A 125 -2.85 0.26 21.36
C LEU A 125 -3.67 -0.43 22.45
N ILE A 126 -4.98 -0.51 22.28
CA ILE A 126 -5.90 -1.14 23.24
C ILE A 126 -6.72 -2.25 22.57
N LYS A 127 -7.21 -3.19 23.38
CA LYS A 127 -8.20 -4.18 22.94
C LYS A 127 -9.57 -3.50 22.82
N GLY A 128 -10.38 -3.89 21.84
CA GLY A 128 -11.69 -3.31 21.55
C GLY A 128 -12.65 -3.36 22.74
N ALA A 129 -12.56 -4.41 23.55
CA ALA A 129 -13.30 -4.54 24.82
C ALA A 129 -13.10 -3.36 25.79
N LEU A 130 -11.96 -2.66 25.68
CA LEU A 130 -11.60 -1.52 26.54
C LEU A 130 -11.86 -0.17 25.85
N MET A 131 -12.49 -0.17 24.67
CA MET A 131 -12.69 1.06 23.90
C MET A 131 -13.86 1.87 24.47
N PRO A 132 -13.70 3.18 24.74
CA PRO A 132 -14.75 3.96 25.43
C PRO A 132 -16.01 4.20 24.59
N PHE A 133 -15.94 3.98 23.27
CA PHE A 133 -16.92 4.51 22.31
C PHE A 133 -17.48 3.46 21.33
N SER A 134 -17.14 2.17 21.46
CA SER A 134 -17.82 1.12 20.67
C SER A 134 -17.64 -0.26 21.30
N ILE A 135 -18.73 -0.80 21.84
CA ILE A 135 -18.85 -2.18 22.28
C ILE A 135 -19.81 -2.86 21.29
N SER A 136 -19.26 -3.60 20.34
CA SER A 136 -20.02 -4.62 19.61
C SER A 136 -19.19 -5.89 19.60
N ALA A 137 -19.85 -7.06 19.60
CA ALA A 137 -19.16 -8.36 19.56
C ALA A 137 -18.14 -8.46 18.40
N ALA A 138 -18.43 -7.77 17.27
CA ALA A 138 -17.56 -7.73 16.10
C ALA A 138 -16.26 -6.90 16.29
N THR A 139 -16.21 -6.05 17.32
CA THR A 139 -15.09 -5.13 17.59
C THR A 139 -14.30 -5.50 18.85
N GLU A 140 -14.90 -6.21 19.78
CA GLU A 140 -14.36 -6.53 21.11
C GLU A 140 -12.99 -7.24 21.08
N ASN A 141 -12.83 -8.25 20.22
CA ASN A 141 -11.62 -9.06 20.14
C ASN A 141 -10.54 -8.53 19.17
N LYS A 142 -10.69 -7.30 18.70
CA LYS A 142 -9.72 -6.63 17.82
C LYS A 142 -8.90 -5.61 18.61
N TYR A 143 -7.80 -5.15 18.01
CA TYR A 143 -6.96 -4.10 18.58
C TYR A 143 -7.09 -2.81 17.78
N TYR A 144 -7.01 -1.69 18.51
CA TYR A 144 -7.18 -0.35 17.97
C TYR A 144 -6.12 0.59 18.53
N TRP A 145 -5.61 1.47 17.69
CA TRP A 145 -4.84 2.63 18.10
C TRP A 145 -5.81 3.77 18.40
N ILE A 146 -5.82 4.25 19.65
CA ILE A 146 -6.73 5.29 20.13
C ILE A 146 -5.97 6.54 20.58
N CYS A 147 -6.53 7.70 20.25
CA CYS A 147 -6.20 8.99 20.83
C CYS A 147 -7.41 9.47 21.66
N PRO A 148 -7.41 9.25 22.98
CA PRO A 148 -8.50 9.69 23.86
C PRO A 148 -8.85 11.19 23.74
N PRO A 149 -7.90 12.14 23.79
CA PRO A 149 -8.25 13.57 23.78
C PRO A 149 -8.90 14.04 22.47
N CYS A 150 -8.69 13.32 21.36
CA CYS A 150 -9.29 13.66 20.07
C CYS A 150 -10.52 12.81 19.73
N ASN A 151 -10.87 11.83 20.58
CA ASN A 151 -11.84 10.77 20.25
C ASN A 151 -11.60 10.17 18.85
N ALA A 152 -10.32 9.92 18.54
CA ALA A 152 -9.89 9.42 17.24
C ALA A 152 -9.28 8.03 17.38
N TRP A 153 -9.58 7.13 16.45
CA TRP A 153 -9.01 5.78 16.48
C TRP A 153 -8.90 5.13 15.10
N VAL A 154 -8.08 4.08 15.02
CA VAL A 154 -7.98 3.22 13.84
C VAL A 154 -7.73 1.77 14.26
N GLY A 155 -8.41 0.83 13.59
CA GLY A 155 -8.14 -0.60 13.78
C GLY A 155 -6.77 -0.99 13.24
N CYS A 156 -6.25 -2.15 13.64
CA CYS A 156 -4.97 -2.66 13.15
C CYS A 156 -5.04 -4.12 12.70
N HIS A 157 -4.07 -4.53 11.89
CA HIS A 157 -3.85 -5.93 11.54
C HIS A 157 -3.52 -6.74 12.79
N LYS A 158 -4.05 -7.97 12.86
CA LYS A 158 -3.76 -8.93 13.93
C LYS A 158 -2.25 -9.14 14.06
N ASN A 159 -1.77 -9.30 15.29
CA ASN A 159 -0.38 -9.59 15.69
C ASN A 159 0.65 -8.49 15.42
N SER A 160 0.60 -7.82 14.26
CA SER A 160 1.58 -6.79 13.89
C SER A 160 1.32 -5.41 14.49
N GLY A 161 0.07 -5.14 14.91
CA GLY A 161 -0.31 -3.80 15.35
C GLY A 161 -0.27 -2.76 14.23
N ARG A 162 -0.17 -3.16 12.95
CA ARG A 162 -0.12 -2.21 11.83
C ARG A 162 -1.47 -1.56 11.60
N PRO A 163 -1.59 -0.21 11.64
CA PRO A 163 -2.87 0.44 11.52
C PRO A 163 -3.43 0.28 10.10
N LEU A 164 -4.75 0.10 9.99
CA LEU A 164 -5.47 -0.01 8.72
C LEU A 164 -5.60 1.34 7.98
N GLY A 165 -5.01 2.40 8.53
CA GLY A 165 -5.24 3.78 8.12
C GLY A 165 -4.65 4.77 9.12
N THR A 166 -5.07 6.03 9.05
CA THR A 166 -4.77 7.01 10.11
C THR A 166 -5.87 7.01 11.18
N PRO A 167 -5.55 7.30 12.46
CA PRO A 167 -6.56 7.56 13.48
C PRO A 167 -7.55 8.62 12.99
N ALA A 168 -8.84 8.32 13.11
CA ALA A 168 -9.91 9.17 12.59
C ALA A 168 -11.01 9.41 13.64
N LYS A 169 -11.51 10.65 13.67
CA LYS A 169 -12.75 11.00 14.38
C LYS A 169 -13.94 10.29 13.74
N GLU A 170 -15.07 10.28 14.46
CA GLU A 170 -16.28 9.57 14.06
C GLU A 170 -16.75 9.87 12.64
N ASN A 171 -16.89 11.15 12.27
CA ASN A 171 -17.35 11.56 10.94
C ASN A 171 -16.48 10.95 9.82
N LEU A 172 -15.15 11.08 9.94
CA LEU A 172 -14.24 10.51 8.95
C LEU A 172 -14.27 8.97 8.92
N ARG A 173 -14.49 8.31 10.05
CA ARG A 173 -14.69 6.84 10.08
C ARG A 173 -15.95 6.44 9.32
N ILE A 174 -17.05 7.19 9.45
CA ILE A 174 -18.31 6.97 8.72
C ILE A 174 -18.09 7.15 7.22
N LEU A 175 -17.44 8.25 6.81
CA LEU A 175 -17.13 8.54 5.40
C LEU A 175 -16.26 7.44 4.78
N ARG A 176 -15.16 7.05 5.43
CA ARG A 176 -14.29 5.96 4.94
C ARG A 176 -15.04 4.64 4.84
N THR A 177 -15.95 4.35 5.77
CA THR A 177 -16.80 3.15 5.73
C THR A 177 -17.78 3.20 4.56
N LYS A 178 -18.39 4.35 4.28
CA LYS A 178 -19.27 4.55 3.13
C LYS A 178 -18.51 4.34 1.82
N VAL A 179 -17.36 4.99 1.65
CA VAL A 179 -16.50 4.84 0.46
C VAL A 179 -16.07 3.39 0.29
N ARG A 180 -15.69 2.71 1.38
CA ARG A 180 -15.33 1.28 1.33
C ARG A 180 -16.45 0.42 0.74
N LYS A 181 -17.68 0.57 1.23
CA LYS A 181 -18.85 -0.18 0.75
C LYS A 181 -19.11 0.08 -0.73
N LEU A 182 -19.07 1.35 -1.15
CA LEU A 182 -19.23 1.73 -2.56
C LEU A 182 -18.14 1.12 -3.43
N PHE A 183 -16.88 1.23 -3.00
CA PHE A 183 -15.72 0.68 -3.71
C PHE A 183 -15.81 -0.85 -3.86
N ASP A 184 -16.16 -1.55 -2.79
CA ASP A 184 -16.28 -3.00 -2.81
C ASP A 184 -17.45 -3.44 -3.72
N ASN A 185 -18.56 -2.69 -3.74
CA ASN A 185 -19.66 -2.92 -4.67
C ASN A 185 -19.25 -2.71 -6.14
N TYR A 186 -18.57 -1.60 -6.44
CA TYR A 186 -18.02 -1.33 -7.77
C TYR A 186 -17.06 -2.44 -8.21
N GLN A 187 -16.12 -2.84 -7.34
CA GLN A 187 -15.16 -3.91 -7.62
C GLN A 187 -15.85 -5.22 -8.00
N GLN A 188 -16.90 -5.60 -7.26
CA GLN A 188 -17.68 -6.81 -7.52
C GLN A 188 -18.43 -6.73 -8.84
N ARG A 189 -19.12 -5.62 -9.12
CA ARG A 189 -19.86 -5.41 -10.37
C ARG A 189 -18.94 -5.38 -11.59
N ALA A 190 -17.75 -4.80 -11.44
CA ALA A 190 -16.74 -4.74 -12.49
C ALA A 190 -16.03 -6.08 -12.74
N ASN A 191 -16.16 -7.04 -11.82
CA ASN A 191 -15.41 -8.30 -11.83
C ASN A 191 -13.88 -8.10 -11.98
N ILE A 192 -13.32 -7.14 -11.24
CA ILE A 192 -11.89 -6.83 -11.24
C ILE A 192 -11.24 -7.14 -9.90
N SER A 193 -9.93 -7.35 -9.92
CA SER A 193 -9.14 -7.51 -8.70
C SER A 193 -9.14 -6.23 -7.85
N ARG A 194 -8.83 -6.39 -6.56
CA ARG A 194 -8.62 -5.29 -5.62
C ARG A 194 -7.60 -4.27 -6.15
N ASN A 195 -6.51 -4.73 -6.75
CA ASN A 195 -5.44 -3.86 -7.25
C ASN A 195 -5.92 -3.05 -8.46
N GLU A 196 -6.61 -3.70 -9.39
CA GLU A 196 -7.23 -3.05 -10.55
C GLU A 196 -8.24 -1.97 -10.14
N ALA A 197 -9.10 -2.25 -9.14
CA ALA A 197 -10.01 -1.26 -8.60
C ALA A 197 -9.28 -0.07 -7.95
N ASN A 198 -8.16 -0.31 -7.24
CA ASN A 198 -7.36 0.78 -6.68
C ASN A 198 -6.69 1.62 -7.79
N ILE A 199 -6.19 0.98 -8.86
CA ILE A 199 -5.61 1.68 -10.02
C ILE A 199 -6.67 2.58 -10.66
N TRP A 200 -7.85 2.03 -10.92
CA TRP A 200 -8.98 2.79 -11.47
C TRP A 200 -9.33 4.00 -10.59
N LEU A 201 -9.51 3.79 -9.28
CA LEU A 201 -9.89 4.89 -8.38
C LEU A 201 -8.77 5.94 -8.30
N SER A 202 -7.50 5.52 -8.28
CA SER A 202 -6.36 6.44 -8.26
C SER A 202 -6.29 7.33 -9.50
N ARG A 203 -6.60 6.78 -10.68
CA ARG A 203 -6.69 7.53 -11.94
C ARG A 203 -7.83 8.56 -11.89
N LYS A 204 -9.03 8.15 -11.44
CA LYS A 204 -10.19 9.05 -11.35
C LYS A 204 -10.00 10.15 -10.29
N LEU A 205 -9.29 9.85 -9.20
CA LEU A 205 -8.94 10.84 -8.16
C LEU A 205 -7.72 11.70 -8.51
N ASN A 206 -7.01 11.36 -9.59
CA ASN A 206 -5.73 11.96 -9.97
C ASN A 206 -4.70 11.94 -8.82
N CYS A 207 -4.55 10.77 -8.17
CA CYS A 207 -3.55 10.56 -7.11
C CYS A 207 -2.67 9.35 -7.42
N HIS A 208 -1.53 9.25 -6.76
CA HIS A 208 -0.67 8.10 -6.97
C HIS A 208 -1.24 6.84 -6.31
N ILE A 209 -1.09 5.68 -6.96
CA ILE A 209 -1.61 4.40 -6.46
C ILE A 209 -1.17 4.05 -5.03
N HIS A 210 0.04 4.46 -4.63
CA HIS A 210 0.55 4.22 -3.27
C HIS A 210 -0.13 5.10 -2.21
N GLU A 211 -0.77 6.21 -2.62
CA GLU A 211 -1.55 7.13 -1.80
C GLU A 211 -3.05 6.80 -1.82
N CYS A 212 -3.51 6.07 -2.85
CA CYS A 212 -4.90 5.66 -3.05
C CYS A 212 -5.32 4.50 -2.13
N HIS A 213 -5.24 4.70 -0.82
CA HIS A 213 -5.75 3.77 0.19
C HIS A 213 -6.79 4.47 1.04
N ILE A 214 -8.06 4.08 0.92
CA ILE A 214 -9.21 4.73 1.60
C ILE A 214 -9.02 4.86 3.13
N GLY A 215 -8.26 3.97 3.78
CA GLY A 215 -7.92 4.13 5.21
C GLY A 215 -7.07 5.38 5.54
N TYR A 216 -6.50 6.05 4.54
CA TYR A 216 -5.70 7.27 4.68
C TYR A 216 -6.39 8.51 4.10
N PHE A 217 -7.59 8.38 3.53
CA PHE A 217 -8.33 9.51 2.96
C PHE A 217 -8.79 10.46 4.05
N ASP A 218 -8.77 11.76 3.78
CA ASP A 218 -9.48 12.77 4.57
C ASP A 218 -10.93 12.90 4.10
N GLU A 219 -11.65 13.88 4.64
CA GLU A 219 -13.07 14.08 4.34
C GLU A 219 -13.30 14.48 2.87
N ASP A 220 -12.47 15.37 2.33
CA ASP A 220 -12.51 15.79 0.92
C ASP A 220 -12.31 14.61 -0.03
N MET A 221 -11.24 13.84 0.17
CA MET A 221 -10.93 12.68 -0.66
C MET A 221 -12.03 11.61 -0.55
N CYS A 222 -12.66 11.43 0.62
CA CYS A 222 -13.79 10.55 0.78
C CYS A 222 -15.04 11.01 0.00
N ASN A 223 -15.33 12.31 -0.01
CA ASN A 223 -16.47 12.87 -0.73
C ASN A 223 -16.27 12.72 -2.25
N ARG A 224 -15.12 13.13 -2.76
CA ARG A 224 -14.73 12.99 -4.17
C ARG A 224 -14.77 11.53 -4.62
N ALA A 225 -14.20 10.62 -3.82
CA ALA A 225 -14.22 9.19 -4.13
C ALA A 225 -15.65 8.63 -4.17
N SER A 226 -16.52 9.04 -3.23
CA SER A 226 -17.92 8.60 -3.21
C SER A 226 -18.66 9.06 -4.47
N GLU A 227 -18.51 10.33 -4.85
CA GLU A 227 -19.16 10.90 -6.03
C GLU A 227 -18.74 10.21 -7.33
N ILE A 228 -17.43 9.97 -7.49
CA ILE A 228 -16.88 9.22 -8.64
C ILE A 228 -17.48 7.81 -8.68
N ILE A 229 -17.44 7.08 -7.57
CA ILE A 229 -17.90 5.69 -7.55
C ILE A 229 -19.40 5.60 -7.81
N ILE A 230 -20.22 6.49 -7.22
CA ILE A 230 -21.67 6.51 -7.45
C ILE A 230 -21.98 6.82 -8.92
N THR A 231 -21.35 7.84 -9.48
CA THR A 231 -21.51 8.22 -10.89
C THR A 231 -21.20 7.05 -11.81
N GLU A 232 -20.09 6.36 -11.59
CA GLU A 232 -19.64 5.24 -12.43
C GLU A 232 -20.52 3.99 -12.23
N ILE A 233 -21.01 3.75 -11.01
CA ILE A 233 -22.01 2.70 -10.76
C ILE A 233 -23.30 2.96 -11.53
N ASN A 234 -23.77 4.21 -11.56
CA ASN A 234 -25.02 4.60 -12.23
C ASN A 234 -24.91 4.52 -13.76
N LYS A 235 -23.74 4.79 -14.32
CA LYS A 235 -23.46 4.62 -15.76
C LYS A 235 -23.48 3.15 -16.20
N ASN A 236 -23.34 2.21 -15.25
CA ASN A 236 -23.23 0.78 -15.51
C ASN A 236 -22.09 0.41 -16.49
N THR A 237 -21.07 1.27 -16.58
CA THR A 237 -19.92 1.11 -17.46
C THR A 237 -18.85 0.30 -16.75
N TYR A 238 -18.69 -0.97 -17.13
CA TYR A 238 -17.70 -1.88 -16.57
C TYR A 238 -16.98 -2.69 -17.65
N PRO A 239 -15.64 -2.82 -17.59
CA PRO A 239 -14.68 -1.96 -16.89
C PRO A 239 -14.52 -0.62 -17.66
N PRO A 240 -14.60 0.55 -17.00
CA PRO A 240 -14.89 1.82 -17.69
C PRO A 240 -13.73 2.41 -18.50
N ASP A 241 -12.51 1.91 -18.42
CA ASP A 241 -11.42 2.27 -19.32
C ASP A 241 -10.40 1.11 -19.29
N SER A 242 -10.03 0.55 -20.44
CA SER A 242 -9.07 -0.55 -20.52
C SER A 242 -7.73 -0.17 -19.85
N PHE A 243 -7.19 -1.10 -19.04
CA PHE A 243 -6.06 -0.88 -18.14
C PHE A 243 -4.76 -0.40 -18.79
#